data_AF-A0A1Y6MQJ4-F1
#
_entry.id   AF-A0A1Y6MQJ4-F1
#
_cell.length_a   1.000
_cell.length_b   1.000
_cell.length_c   1.000
_cell.angle_alpha   90.00
_cell.angle_beta   90.00
_cell.angle_gamma   90.00
#
_symmetry.space_group_name_H-M   'P 1'
#
loop_
_entity.id
_entity.type
_entity.pdbx_description
1 polymer ?
#
loop_
_entity_poly.entity_id
_entity_poly.type
_entity_poly.pdbx_seq_one_letter_code
_entity_poly.pdbx_strand_id
1 'polypeptide(L)'
;MDYDFSRTVINLELGTLVVTPTAFEFDDFATIAAVLLVRLDAKVIDKEPSADLQQWLIDVDGCQLLLKAEHYTASMWLELLVLSEIDDLIFIQQLLSRH
;
A
#
# COMPACT_ATOMS: atom_id res chain seq x y z
N MET A 1 -11.11 -10.92 8.68
CA MET A 1 -10.28 -11.59 7.67
C MET A 1 -8.87 -11.12 7.91
N ASP A 2 -7.93 -12.02 8.18
CA ASP A 2 -6.51 -11.68 8.22
C ASP A 2 -5.95 -11.82 6.81
N TYR A 3 -5.55 -10.71 6.20
CA TYR A 3 -4.86 -10.72 4.91
C TYR A 3 -3.36 -10.88 5.15
N ASP A 4 -2.75 -11.80 4.40
CA ASP A 4 -1.30 -11.98 4.44
C ASP A 4 -0.60 -10.96 3.53
N PHE A 5 0.03 -9.96 4.16
CA PHE A 5 0.85 -8.94 3.51
C PHE A 5 2.36 -9.25 3.57
N SER A 6 2.77 -10.46 3.96
CA SER A 6 4.19 -10.81 4.05
C SER A 6 4.90 -10.88 2.70
N ARG A 7 4.14 -11.11 1.62
CA ARG A 7 4.65 -11.11 0.24
C ARG A 7 4.71 -9.70 -0.30
N THR A 8 5.91 -9.12 -0.23
CA THR A 8 6.16 -7.77 -0.72
C THR A 8 7.28 -7.75 -1.76
N VAL A 9 7.19 -6.82 -2.71
CA VAL A 9 8.25 -6.56 -3.70
C VAL A 9 8.53 -5.07 -3.73
N ILE A 10 9.75 -4.68 -3.33
CA ILE A 10 10.18 -3.28 -3.30
C ILE A 10 10.95 -2.93 -4.57
N ASN A 11 10.69 -1.75 -5.11
CA ASN A 11 11.48 -1.13 -6.17
C ASN A 11 12.01 0.22 -5.66
N LEU A 12 13.31 0.27 -5.41
CA LEU A 12 13.98 1.43 -4.83
C LEU A 12 14.15 2.59 -5.82
N GLU A 13 14.22 2.29 -7.12
CA GLU A 13 14.37 3.32 -8.16
C GLU A 13 13.06 4.08 -8.38
N LEU A 14 11.93 3.38 -8.25
CA LEU A 14 10.59 3.95 -8.42
C LEU A 14 9.94 4.34 -7.08
N GLY A 15 10.52 3.95 -5.95
CA GLY A 15 9.92 4.21 -4.63
C GLY A 15 8.58 3.51 -4.44
N THR A 16 8.46 2.28 -4.94
CA THR A 16 7.21 1.50 -4.85
C THR A 16 7.39 0.21 -4.07
N LEU A 17 6.34 -0.21 -3.38
CA LEU A 17 6.27 -1.45 -2.62
C LEU A 17 4.96 -2.17 -2.94
N VAL A 18 5.05 -3.25 -3.71
CA VAL A 18 3.90 -4.11 -4.00
C VAL A 18 3.55 -4.92 -2.75
N VAL A 19 2.28 -4.92 -2.38
CA VAL A 19 1.74 -5.55 -1.16
C VAL A 19 0.50 -6.40 -1.43
N THR A 20 0.28 -6.81 -2.68
CA THR A 20 -0.90 -7.56 -3.13
C THR A 20 -1.09 -8.89 -2.38
N PRO A 21 -2.20 -9.10 -1.64
CA PRO A 21 -2.54 -10.40 -1.07
C PRO A 21 -2.82 -11.47 -2.13
N THR A 22 -2.67 -12.75 -1.76
CA THR A 22 -2.84 -13.88 -2.70
C THR A 22 -4.25 -14.00 -3.32
N ALA A 23 -5.27 -13.46 -2.66
CA ALA A 23 -6.67 -13.47 -3.12
C ALA A 23 -7.21 -12.04 -3.29
N PHE A 24 -6.37 -11.12 -3.75
CA PHE A 24 -6.80 -9.73 -3.99
C PHE A 24 -7.74 -9.64 -5.20
N GLU A 25 -8.91 -9.06 -4.98
CA GLU A 25 -9.80 -8.56 -6.02
C GLU A 25 -9.93 -7.05 -5.90
N PHE A 26 -10.04 -6.35 -7.03
CA PHE A 26 -10.09 -4.88 -7.05
C PHE A 26 -11.26 -4.33 -6.23
N ASP A 27 -12.42 -5.00 -6.28
CA ASP A 27 -13.61 -4.61 -5.52
C ASP A 27 -13.41 -4.73 -3.99
N ASP A 28 -12.48 -5.59 -3.55
CA ASP A 28 -12.11 -5.77 -2.15
C ASP A 28 -11.07 -4.74 -1.66
N PHE A 29 -10.57 -3.86 -2.55
CA PHE A 29 -9.52 -2.89 -2.22
C PHE A 29 -9.82 -2.12 -0.95
N ALA A 30 -11.03 -1.55 -0.80
CA ALA A 30 -11.36 -0.73 0.36
C ALA A 30 -11.29 -1.54 1.68
N THR A 31 -11.71 -2.80 1.65
CA THR A 31 -11.67 -3.70 2.81
C THR A 31 -10.24 -4.10 3.15
N ILE A 32 -9.46 -4.49 2.14
CA ILE A 32 -8.06 -4.90 2.28
C ILE A 32 -7.19 -3.72 2.74
N ALA A 33 -7.36 -2.56 2.11
CA ALA A 33 -6.69 -1.32 2.45
C ALA A 33 -6.96 -0.94 3.91
N ALA A 34 -8.20 -1.03 4.39
CA ALA A 34 -8.51 -0.74 5.79
C ALA A 34 -7.72 -1.64 6.77
N VAL A 35 -7.59 -2.94 6.47
CA VAL A 35 -6.79 -3.86 7.30
C VAL A 35 -5.31 -3.50 7.24
N LEU A 36 -4.79 -3.17 6.05
CA LEU A 36 -3.40 -2.74 5.88
C LEU A 36 -3.09 -1.48 6.69
N LEU A 37 -3.97 -0.48 6.63
CA LEU A 37 -3.79 0.79 7.35
C LEU A 37 -3.74 0.59 8.86
N VAL A 38 -4.61 -0.28 9.41
CA VAL A 38 -4.56 -0.62 10.84
C VAL A 38 -3.21 -1.25 11.21
N ARG A 39 -2.67 -2.12 10.35
CA ARG A 39 -1.37 -2.78 10.59
C ARG A 39 -0.19 -1.80 10.51
N LEU A 40 -0.31 -0.76 9.70
CA LEU A 40 0.69 0.28 9.52
C LEU A 40 0.52 1.46 10.50
N ASP A 41 -0.52 1.46 11.34
CA ASP A 41 -0.97 2.63 12.11
C ASP A 41 -1.14 3.90 11.24
N ALA A 42 -1.64 3.69 10.03
CA ALA A 42 -1.72 4.71 9.00
C ALA A 42 -3.07 5.42 9.00
N LYS A 43 -3.06 6.70 8.60
CA LYS A 43 -4.27 7.53 8.47
C LYS A 43 -4.54 7.82 7.01
N VAL A 44 -5.81 7.79 6.61
CA VAL A 44 -6.19 8.27 5.27
C VAL A 44 -6.32 9.78 5.29
N ILE A 45 -5.59 10.45 4.40
CA ILE A 45 -5.67 11.89 4.17
C ILE A 45 -6.72 12.19 3.10
N ASP A 46 -6.66 11.48 1.96
CA ASP A 46 -7.56 11.70 0.83
C ASP A 46 -7.81 10.41 0.04
N LYS A 47 -8.92 10.38 -0.72
CA LYS A 47 -9.33 9.22 -1.52
C LYS A 47 -9.82 9.68 -2.89
N GLU A 48 -9.13 9.22 -3.93
CA GLU A 48 -9.49 9.44 -5.31
C GLU A 48 -9.90 8.12 -5.97
N PRO A 49 -11.22 7.84 -6.08
CA PRO A 49 -11.70 6.67 -6.79
C PRO A 49 -11.75 6.92 -8.30
N SER A 50 -11.35 5.92 -9.08
CA SER A 50 -11.60 5.80 -10.52
C SER A 50 -12.17 4.41 -10.84
N ALA A 51 -12.65 4.22 -12.07
CA ALA A 51 -13.22 2.95 -12.52
C ALA A 51 -12.18 1.81 -12.53
N ASP A 52 -10.94 2.13 -12.91
CA ASP A 52 -9.88 1.13 -13.12
C ASP A 52 -8.72 1.26 -12.12
N LEU A 53 -8.70 2.36 -11.35
CA LEU A 53 -7.64 2.68 -10.40
C LEU A 53 -8.25 3.24 -9.11
N GLN A 54 -7.84 2.71 -7.97
CA GLN A 54 -8.09 3.31 -6.67
C GLN A 54 -6.80 3.96 -6.18
N GLN A 55 -6.89 5.18 -5.67
CA GLN A 55 -5.74 5.90 -5.13
C GLN A 55 -6.11 6.57 -3.82
N TRP A 56 -5.46 6.16 -2.73
CA TRP A 56 -5.64 6.77 -1.41
C TRP A 56 -4.33 7.42 -0.99
N LEU A 57 -4.39 8.70 -0.61
CA LEU A 57 -3.28 9.37 0.07
C LEU A 57 -3.34 9.01 1.54
N ILE A 58 -2.24 8.47 2.07
CA ILE A 58 -2.15 7.98 3.44
C ILE A 58 -0.92 8.57 4.14
N ASP A 59 -1.00 8.69 5.46
CA ASP A 59 0.08 9.11 6.33
C ASP A 59 0.49 7.94 7.23
N VAL A 60 1.76 7.58 7.21
CA VAL A 60 2.37 6.56 8.07
C VAL A 60 3.41 7.26 8.93
N ASP A 61 3.05 7.57 10.18
CA ASP A 61 3.90 8.28 11.15
C ASP A 61 4.58 9.56 10.58
N GLY A 62 3.84 10.34 9.79
CA GLY A 62 4.32 11.56 9.14
C GLY A 62 4.96 11.39 7.76
N CYS A 63 5.14 10.15 7.28
CA CYS A 63 5.52 9.86 5.89
C CYS A 63 4.27 9.70 5.03
N GLN A 64 4.14 10.50 3.97
CA GLN A 64 2.98 10.45 3.08
C GLN A 64 3.22 9.55 1.87
N LEU A 65 2.28 8.63 1.65
CA LEU A 65 2.35 7.61 0.61
C LEU A 65 1.04 7.56 -0.17
N LEU A 66 1.12 7.15 -1.44
CA LEU A 66 -0.05 6.73 -2.20
C LEU A 66 -0.23 5.22 -2.05
N LEU A 67 -1.36 4.80 -1.51
CA LEU A 67 -1.84 3.42 -1.61
C LEU A 67 -2.70 3.30 -2.85
N LYS A 68 -2.22 2.53 -3.83
CA LYS A 68 -2.87 2.36 -5.12
C LYS A 68 -3.30 0.91 -5.33
N ALA A 69 -4.38 0.74 -6.08
CA ALA A 69 -4.74 -0.55 -6.66
C ALA A 69 -5.24 -0.38 -8.09
N GLU A 70 -4.90 -1.34 -8.94
CA GLU A 70 -5.27 -1.37 -10.35
C GLU A 70 -6.11 -2.61 -10.68
N HIS A 71 -7.19 -2.41 -11.44
CA HIS A 71 -8.15 -3.47 -11.78
C HIS A 71 -7.54 -4.53 -12.72
N TYR A 72 -6.87 -4.11 -13.79
CA TYR A 72 -6.40 -5.01 -14.85
C TYR A 72 -5.33 -5.99 -14.41
N THR A 73 -4.46 -5.57 -13.49
CA THR A 73 -3.38 -6.40 -12.94
C THR A 73 -3.73 -7.00 -11.58
N ALA A 74 -4.91 -6.68 -11.03
CA ALA A 74 -5.33 -7.05 -9.69
C ALA A 74 -4.19 -6.86 -8.68
N SER A 75 -3.56 -5.69 -8.72
CA SER A 75 -2.35 -5.40 -7.95
C SER A 75 -2.56 -4.20 -7.05
N MET A 76 -1.96 -4.25 -5.86
CA MET A 76 -1.98 -3.21 -4.85
C MET A 76 -0.57 -2.87 -4.40
N TRP A 77 -0.22 -1.59 -4.35
CA TRP A 77 1.11 -1.13 -3.98
C TRP A 77 1.08 0.19 -3.23
N LEU A 78 2.14 0.43 -2.46
CA LEU A 78 2.48 1.73 -1.90
C LEU A 78 3.47 2.44 -2.81
N GLU A 79 3.34 3.75 -2.93
CA GLU A 79 4.21 4.60 -3.75
C GLU A 79 4.58 5.87 -2.98
N LEU A 80 5.87 6.18 -2.94
CA LEU A 80 6.40 7.39 -2.32
C LEU A 80 6.01 8.63 -3.12
N LEU A 81 5.66 9.70 -2.40
CA LEU A 81 5.54 11.03 -3.02
C LEU A 81 6.92 11.62 -3.35
N VAL A 82 7.93 11.30 -2.55
CA VAL A 82 9.30 11.78 -2.73
C VAL A 82 10.30 10.65 -2.50
N LEU A 83 11.17 10.39 -3.48
CA LEU A 83 12.17 9.30 -3.40
C LEU A 83 13.21 9.47 -2.29
N SER A 84 13.37 10.67 -1.71
CA SER A 84 14.27 10.88 -0.58
C SER A 84 13.82 10.18 0.71
N GLU A 85 12.56 9.75 0.78
CA GLU A 85 11.95 9.05 1.92
C GLU A 85 12.00 7.51 1.72
N ILE A 86 12.96 7.02 0.93
CA ILE A 86 13.06 5.59 0.60
C ILE A 86 13.27 4.70 1.83
N ASP A 87 13.94 5.22 2.85
CA ASP A 87 14.20 4.49 4.10
C ASP A 87 12.88 4.16 4.84
N ASP A 88 11.88 5.05 4.76
CA ASP A 88 10.54 4.81 5.35
C ASP A 88 9.81 3.68 4.62
N LEU A 89 9.92 3.62 3.28
CA LEU A 89 9.35 2.53 2.49
C LEU A 89 10.01 1.17 2.78
N ILE A 90 11.33 1.16 2.97
CA ILE A 90 12.08 -0.03 3.39
C ILE A 90 11.64 -0.47 4.80
N PHE A 91 11.44 0.48 5.72
CA PHE A 91 10.95 0.19 7.06
C PHE A 91 9.55 -0.44 7.01
N ILE A 92 8.63 0.10 6.21
CA ILE A 92 7.29 -0.45 6.01
C ILE A 92 7.35 -1.89 5.45
N GLN A 93 8.23 -2.15 4.48
CA GLN A 93 8.44 -3.52 3.98
C GLN A 93 8.82 -4.48 5.10
N GLN A 94 9.78 -4.08 5.95
CA GLN A 94 10.25 -4.91 7.07
C GLN A 94 9.15 -5.13 8.11
N LEU A 95 8.33 -4.10 8.37
CA LEU A 95 7.19 -4.18 9.28
C LEU A 95 6.15 -5.20 8.78
N LEU A 96 5.80 -5.17 7.50
CA LEU A 96 4.83 -6.10 6.90
C LEU A 96 5.36 -7.55 6.82
N SER A 97 6.67 -7.70 6.68
CA SER A 97 7.34 -9.02 6.65
C SER A 97 7.45 -9.66 8.04
N ARG A 98 7.28 -8.88 9.11
CA ARG A 98 7.24 -9.37 10.50
C ARG A 98 5.80 -9.79 10.83
N HIS A 99 5.63 -11.09 11.07
CA HIS A 99 4.37 -11.72 11.48
C HIS A 99 3.87 -11.20 12.82
#